data_AF-A0A950JJ82-F1
#
_entry.id   AF-A0A950JJ82-F1
#
_cell.length_a   1.000
_cell.length_b   1.000
_cell.length_c   1.000
_cell.angle_alpha   90.00
_cell.angle_beta   90.00
_cell.angle_gamma   90.00
#
_symmetry.space_group_name_H-M   'P 1'
#
loop_
_entity.id
_entity.type
_entity.pdbx_description
1 polymer ?
#
loop_
_entity_poly.entity_id
_entity_poly.type
_entity_poly.pdbx_seq_one_letter_code
_entity_poly.pdbx_strand_id
1 'polypeptide(L)'
;VLWGPIAGYYATKAKTPTAVVPLVKDQGDTRMVYRIVMGVRHSDQNWKRDLNKLISENQDEIQAILRSYGVPLLDESDKPISP
;
A
#
# COMPACT_ATOMS: atom_id res chain seq x y z
N VAL A 1 12.88 11.63 1.42
CA VAL A 1 12.00 10.46 1.67
C VAL A 1 11.15 10.23 0.43
N LEU A 2 10.94 8.98 0.01
CA LEU A 2 10.12 8.64 -1.16
C LEU A 2 8.87 7.86 -0.73
N TRP A 3 7.77 8.08 -1.43
CA TRP A 3 6.50 7.39 -1.16
C TRP A 3 6.63 5.89 -1.44
N GLY A 4 6.16 5.04 -0.52
CA GLY A 4 6.37 3.60 -0.51
C GLY A 4 6.12 2.88 -1.85
N PRO A 5 4.96 3.08 -2.51
CA PRO A 5 4.67 2.47 -3.81
C PRO A 5 5.67 2.83 -4.92
N ILE A 6 6.13 4.09 -4.95
CA ILE A 6 7.11 4.55 -5.94
C ILE A 6 8.49 4.01 -5.60
N ALA A 7 8.89 4.09 -4.32
CA ALA A 7 10.17 3.61 -3.85
C ALA A 7 10.36 2.10 -4.07
N GLY A 8 9.32 1.31 -3.78
CA GLY A 8 9.27 -0.13 -4.02
C GLY A 8 9.57 -0.48 -5.47
N TYR A 9 8.86 0.17 -6.39
CA TYR A 9 9.05 -0.08 -7.81
C TYR A 9 10.46 0.25 -8.29
N TYR A 10 11.01 1.43 -7.93
CA TYR A 10 12.35 1.80 -8.39
C TYR A 10 13.46 0.98 -7.72
N ALA A 11 13.26 0.53 -6.48
CA ALA A 11 14.21 -0.35 -5.81
C ALA A 11 14.37 -1.69 -6.55
N THR A 12 13.29 -2.25 -7.10
CA THR A 12 13.37 -3.47 -7.94
C THR A 12 14.12 -3.26 -9.26
N LYS A 13 14.27 -2.01 -9.70
CA LYS A 13 14.96 -1.63 -10.95
C LYS A 13 16.36 -1.06 -10.73
N ALA A 14 16.79 -0.91 -9.49
CA ALA A 14 18.08 -0.30 -9.18
C ALA A 14 19.22 -1.22 -9.61
N LYS A 15 20.27 -0.65 -10.21
CA LYS A 15 21.48 -1.39 -10.61
C LYS A 15 22.31 -1.86 -9.43
N THR A 16 22.15 -1.21 -8.28
CA THR A 16 22.83 -1.51 -7.02
C THR A 16 21.84 -2.08 -6.01
N PRO A 17 22.25 -3.02 -5.15
CA PRO A 17 21.41 -3.52 -4.07
C PRO A 17 20.85 -2.36 -3.24
N THR A 18 19.53 -2.20 -3.25
CA THR A 18 18.84 -1.09 -2.60
C THR A 18 17.76 -1.65 -1.68
N ALA A 19 17.75 -1.20 -0.43
CA ALA A 19 16.75 -1.60 0.55
C ALA A 19 15.66 -0.52 0.67
N VAL A 20 14.40 -0.95 0.75
CA VAL A 20 13.25 -0.09 1.08
C VAL A 20 12.81 -0.38 2.50
N VAL A 21 12.90 0.63 3.37
CA VAL A 21 12.57 0.50 4.80
C VAL A 21 11.40 1.43 5.13
N PRO A 22 10.22 0.90 5.47
CA PRO A 22 9.07 1.71 5.90
C PRO A 22 9.36 2.46 7.22
N LEU A 23 9.00 3.76 7.26
CA LEU A 23 9.19 4.62 8.43
C LEU A 23 8.01 4.49 9.41
N VAL A 24 7.90 3.33 10.07
CA VAL A 24 6.78 3.01 10.99
C VAL A 24 7.02 3.42 12.45
N LYS A 25 8.27 3.76 12.81
CA LYS A 25 8.68 4.22 14.15
C LYS A 25 9.18 5.66 14.16
N ASP A 26 8.84 6.43 13.12
CA ASP A 26 9.29 7.81 13.04
C ASP A 26 8.69 8.61 14.21
N GLN A 27 9.55 9.31 14.95
CA GLN A 27 9.17 10.12 16.12
C GLN A 27 8.90 11.59 15.74
N GLY A 28 8.97 11.93 14.45
CA GLY A 28 8.58 13.24 13.97
C GLY A 28 7.09 13.50 14.15
N ASP A 29 6.72 14.78 14.21
CA ASP A 29 5.32 15.23 14.34
C ASP A 29 4.43 14.92 13.10
N THR A 30 5.01 14.38 12.03
CA THR A 30 4.30 14.14 10.77
C THR A 30 4.06 12.66 10.54
N ARG A 31 2.81 12.31 10.22
CA ARG A 31 2.41 10.95 9.87
C ARG A 31 3.07 10.52 8.54
N MET A 32 3.71 9.35 8.55
CA MET A 32 4.38 8.78 7.36
C MET A 32 3.67 7.53 6.79
N VAL A 33 2.66 7.01 7.49
CA VAL A 33 1.88 5.83 7.08
C VAL A 33 0.46 6.24 6.71
N TYR A 34 0.02 5.90 5.49
CA TYR A 34 -1.29 6.28 4.97
C TYR A 34 -2.03 5.08 4.38
N ARG A 35 -3.36 5.08 4.53
CA ARG A 35 -4.24 4.12 3.85
C ARG A 35 -4.57 4.64 2.46
N ILE A 36 -4.42 3.79 1.44
CA ILE A 36 -4.79 4.09 0.06
C ILE A 36 -6.16 3.50 -0.18
N VAL A 37 -7.09 4.30 -0.73
CA VAL A 37 -8.47 3.89 -0.97
C VAL A 37 -8.90 4.26 -2.39
N MET A 38 -9.90 3.55 -2.91
CA MET A 38 -10.55 3.91 -4.16
C MET A 38 -11.63 4.97 -3.91
N GLY A 39 -11.61 6.06 -4.68
CA GLY A 39 -12.58 7.15 -4.57
C GLY A 39 -13.80 6.93 -5.48
N VAL A 40 -14.99 7.20 -4.94
CA VAL A 40 -16.27 7.21 -5.69
C VAL A 40 -17.06 8.49 -5.35
N ARG A 41 -18.03 8.88 -6.18
CA ARG A 41 -18.88 10.05 -5.87
C ARG A 41 -19.73 9.78 -4.63
N HIS A 42 -20.03 10.84 -3.87
CA HIS A 42 -20.85 10.73 -2.66
C HIS A 42 -22.26 10.17 -2.91
N SER A 43 -22.84 10.37 -4.10
CA SER A 43 -24.15 9.81 -4.47
C SER A 43 -24.12 8.29 -4.69
N ASP A 44 -22.97 7.73 -5.04
CA ASP A 44 -22.88 6.40 -5.65
C ASP A 44 -22.67 5.31 -4.59
N GLN A 45 -23.60 5.21 -3.65
CA GLN A 45 -23.50 4.30 -2.50
C GLN A 45 -23.53 2.81 -2.89
N ASN A 46 -24.32 2.45 -3.90
CA ASN A 46 -24.34 1.07 -4.40
C ASN A 46 -23.00 0.71 -5.03
N TRP A 47 -22.44 1.60 -5.84
CA TRP A 47 -21.12 1.39 -6.45
C TRP A 47 -20.00 1.27 -5.41
N LYS A 48 -20.04 2.10 -4.36
CA LYS A 48 -19.13 1.97 -3.21
C LYS A 48 -19.19 0.57 -2.60
N ARG A 49 -20.40 0.02 -2.41
CA ARG A 49 -20.59 -1.31 -1.82
C ARG A 49 -20.04 -2.41 -2.71
N ASP A 50 -20.32 -2.33 -4.02
CA ASP A 50 -19.84 -3.32 -4.99
C ASP A 50 -18.31 -3.30 -5.08
N LEU A 51 -17.71 -2.11 -5.07
CA LEU A 51 -16.26 -1.94 -5.06
C LEU A 51 -15.61 -2.50 -3.80
N ASN A 52 -16.19 -2.24 -2.62
CA ASN A 52 -15.70 -2.80 -1.37
C ASN A 52 -15.80 -4.34 -1.36
N LYS A 53 -16.89 -4.89 -1.90
CA LYS A 53 -17.06 -6.33 -2.03
C LYS A 53 -15.99 -6.93 -2.93
N LEU A 54 -15.76 -6.34 -4.11
CA LEU A 54 -14.72 -6.77 -5.04
C LEU A 54 -13.34 -6.73 -4.38
N ILE A 55 -12.98 -5.64 -3.71
CA ILE A 55 -11.68 -5.52 -3.03
C ILE A 55 -11.54 -6.62 -1.96
N SER A 56 -12.58 -6.85 -1.16
CA SER A 56 -12.56 -7.87 -0.12
C SER A 56 -12.44 -9.29 -0.68
N GLU A 57 -13.14 -9.60 -1.78
CA GLU A 57 -13.12 -10.93 -2.41
C GLU A 57 -11.79 -11.22 -3.12
N ASN A 58 -11.10 -10.18 -3.62
CA ASN A 58 -9.87 -10.31 -4.40
C ASN A 58 -8.63 -9.80 -3.62
N GLN A 59 -8.73 -9.72 -2.29
CA GLN A 59 -7.72 -9.09 -1.44
C GLN A 59 -6.33 -9.71 -1.61
N ASP A 60 -6.25 -11.04 -1.77
CA ASP A 60 -4.98 -11.75 -1.93
C ASP A 60 -4.35 -11.48 -3.29
N GLU A 61 -5.15 -11.43 -4.36
CA GLU A 61 -4.67 -11.13 -5.72
C GLU A 61 -4.19 -9.68 -5.82
N ILE A 62 -4.92 -8.74 -5.22
CA ILE A 62 -4.51 -7.34 -5.13
C ILE A 62 -3.18 -7.22 -4.38
N GLN A 63 -3.04 -7.91 -3.24
CA GLN A 63 -1.77 -7.93 -2.50
C GLN A 63 -0.64 -8.54 -3.31
N ALA A 64 -0.89 -9.62 -4.05
CA ALA A 64 0.10 -10.26 -4.91
C ALA A 64 0.61 -9.29 -5.98
N ILE A 65 -0.29 -8.53 -6.63
CA ILE A 65 0.08 -7.48 -7.58
C ILE A 65 0.95 -6.43 -6.90
N LEU A 66 0.51 -5.87 -5.76
CA LEU A 66 1.28 -4.83 -5.06
C LEU A 66 2.68 -5.31 -4.65
N ARG A 67 2.79 -6.56 -4.14
CA ARG A 67 4.07 -7.19 -3.81
C ARG A 67 4.96 -7.38 -5.04
N SER A 68 4.39 -7.77 -6.18
CA SER A 68 5.15 -7.94 -7.44
C SER A 68 5.80 -6.64 -7.92
N TYR A 69 5.22 -5.49 -7.58
CA TYR A 69 5.79 -4.16 -7.84
C TYR A 69 6.69 -3.64 -6.69
N GLY A 70 6.95 -4.46 -5.67
CA GLY A 70 7.80 -4.10 -4.54
C GLY A 70 7.13 -3.13 -3.55
N VAL A 71 5.81 -2.95 -3.59
CA VAL A 71 5.10 -2.02 -2.70
C VAL A 71 5.13 -2.56 -1.25
N PRO A 72 5.61 -1.78 -0.27
CA PRO A 72 5.58 -2.19 1.13
C PRO A 72 4.15 -2.14 1.68
N LEU A 73 3.64 -3.29 2.13
CA LEU A 73 2.30 -3.42 2.71
C LEU A 73 2.38 -3.46 4.24
N LEU A 74 1.48 -2.72 4.89
CA LEU A 74 1.38 -2.63 6.35
C LEU A 74 -0.02 -3.03 6.80
N ASP A 75 -0.12 -3.69 7.96
CA ASP A 75 -1.38 -4.02 8.63
C ASP A 75 -1.94 -2.81 9.41
N GLU A 76 -3.06 -3.01 10.11
CA GLU A 76 -3.70 -1.95 10.89
C GLU A 76 -2.89 -1.49 12.10
N SER A 77 -1.89 -2.27 12.52
CA SER A 77 -0.95 -1.95 13.59
C SER A 77 0.38 -1.41 13.06
N ASP A 78 0.41 -0.96 11.80
CA ASP A 78 1.58 -0.45 11.07
C ASP A 78 2.75 -1.46 11.00
N LYS A 79 2.44 -2.77 11.05
CA LYS A 79 3.45 -3.83 10.90
C LYS A 79 3.49 -4.33 9.45
N PRO A 80 4.67 -4.67 8.91
CA PRO A 80 4.77 -5.30 7.60
C PRO A 80 3.92 -6.56 7.51
N ILE A 81 3.09 -6.65 6.47
CA ILE A 81 2.37 -7.87 6.15
C ILE A 81 3.39 -8.79 5.46
N SER A 82 3.93 -9.76 6.21
CA SER A 82 4.79 -10.81 5.63
C SER A 82 4.03 -11.58 4.53
N PRO A 83 4.75 -12.21 3.58
CA PRO A 83 4.13 -13.15 2.65
C PRO A 83 3.47 -14.32 3.38
#